data_AF-A0A535YBI2-F1
#
_entry.id   AF-A0A535YBI2-F1
#
_cell.length_a   1.000
_cell.length_b   1.000
_cell.length_c   1.000
_cell.angle_alpha   90.00
_cell.angle_beta   90.00
_cell.angle_gamma   90.00
#
_symmetry.space_group_name_H-M   'P 1'
#
loop_
_entity.id
_entity.type
_entity.pdbx_description
1 polymer ?
#
loop_
_entity_poly.entity_id
_entity_poly.type
_entity_poly.pdbx_seq_one_letter_code
_entity_poly.pdbx_strand_id
1 'polypeptide(L)' 'MPDLGGLWTAFVNNPVVQLAWRGAALYVLALYLAMVFWTVRDAQLRTENRILPYLAGLTVVVLNILGLFLYLIVRPKET' A
#
# COMPACT_ATOMS: atom_id res chain seq x y z
N MET A 1 38.93 1.93 -18.95
CA MET A 1 37.80 2.54 -18.23
C MET A 1 36.97 1.41 -17.63
N PRO A 2 36.51 1.48 -16.36
CA PRO A 2 35.64 0.45 -15.79
C PRO A 2 34.38 0.31 -16.64
N ASP A 3 34.00 -0.92 -16.97
CA ASP A 3 32.72 -1.19 -17.65
C ASP A 3 31.57 -1.09 -16.64
N LEU A 4 30.99 0.11 -16.54
CA LEU A 4 29.90 0.41 -15.62
C LEU A 4 28.64 -0.43 -15.91
N GLY A 5 28.42 -0.84 -17.17
CA GLY A 5 27.26 -1.66 -17.55
C GLY A 5 27.40 -3.11 -17.06
N GLY A 6 28.58 -3.69 -17.23
CA GLY A 6 28.91 -5.02 -16.69
C GLY A 6 28.78 -5.08 -15.16
N LEU A 7 29.25 -4.04 -14.46
CA LEU A 7 29.14 -3.96 -13.00
C LEU A 7 27.68 -3.85 -12.53
N TRP A 8 26.85 -3.06 -13.22
CA TRP A 8 25.43 -2.93 -12.91
C TRP A 8 24.67 -4.26 -13.07
N THR A 9 24.88 -4.95 -14.19
CA THR A 9 24.20 -6.23 -14.45
C THR A 9 24.61 -7.31 -13.45
N ALA A 10 25.89 -7.39 -13.09
CA ALA A 10 26.37 -8.32 -12.06
C ALA A 10 25.73 -8.06 -10.67
N PHE A 11 25.52 -6.79 -10.31
CA PHE A 11 24.86 -6.41 -9.07
C PHE A 11 23.37 -6.82 -9.05
N VAL A 12 22.62 -6.49 -10.11
CA VAL A 12 21.18 -6.81 -10.21
C VAL A 12 20.93 -8.32 -10.33
N ASN A 13 21.85 -9.05 -10.97
CA ASN A 13 21.75 -10.50 -11.10
C ASN A 13 22.16 -11.28 -9.84
N ASN A 14 22.61 -10.61 -8.79
CA ASN A 14 22.98 -11.27 -7.55
C ASN A 14 21.73 -11.86 -6.86
N PRO A 15 21.73 -13.16 -6.50
CA PRO A 15 20.58 -13.83 -5.89
C PRO A 15 20.15 -13.19 -4.56
N VAL A 16 21.09 -12.63 -3.79
CA VAL A 16 20.78 -11.94 -2.52
C VAL A 16 20.03 -10.64 -2.79
N VAL A 17 20.45 -9.87 -3.81
CA VAL A 17 19.79 -8.62 -4.21
C VAL A 17 18.38 -8.91 -4.71
N GLN A 18 18.20 -9.97 -5.51
CA GLN A 18 16.88 -10.37 -5.98
C GLN A 18 15.95 -10.82 -4.84
N LEU A 19 16.48 -11.57 -3.86
CA LEU A 19 15.73 -11.98 -2.68
C LEU A 19 15.29 -10.77 -1.85
N ALA A 20 16.20 -9.84 -1.59
CA ALA A 20 15.91 -8.61 -0.87
C ALA A 20 14.84 -7.77 -1.57
N TRP A 21 14.95 -7.62 -2.90
CA TRP A 21 13.94 -6.92 -3.71
C TRP A 21 12.55 -7.56 -3.61
N ARG A 22 12.47 -8.89 -3.74
CA ARG A 22 11.20 -9.63 -3.59
C ARG A 22 10.61 -9.48 -2.18
N GLY A 23 11.45 -9.57 -1.15
CA GLY A 23 11.05 -9.36 0.24
C GLY A 23 10.50 -7.95 0.48
N ALA A 24 11.19 -6.93 -0.03
CA ALA A 24 10.74 -5.54 0.04
C ALA A 24 9.39 -5.35 -0.68
N ALA A 25 9.21 -5.93 -1.87
CA ALA A 25 7.95 -5.88 -2.59
C ALA A 25 6.80 -6.54 -1.83
N LEU A 26 7.03 -7.71 -1.22
CA LEU A 26 6.04 -8.39 -0.37
C LEU A 26 5.68 -7.57 0.87
N TYR A 27 6.67 -6.94 1.50
CA TYR A 27 6.45 -6.07 2.66
C TYR A 27 5.61 -4.85 2.29
N VAL A 28 5.92 -4.19 1.18
CA VAL A 28 5.13 -3.05 0.66
C VAL A 28 3.70 -3.50 0.32
N LEU A 29 3.53 -4.67 -0.28
CA LEU A 29 2.21 -5.25 -0.55
C LEU A 29 1.44 -5.51 0.76
N ALA A 30 2.10 -6.06 1.78
CA ALA A 30 1.48 -6.29 3.09
C ALA A 30 1.04 -4.97 3.74
N LEU A 31 1.88 -3.92 3.68
CA LEU A 31 1.52 -2.58 4.16
C LEU A 31 0.33 -2.00 3.40
N TYR A 32 0.28 -2.20 2.08
CA TYR A 32 -0.84 -1.77 1.26
C TYR A 32 -2.15 -2.47 1.64
N LEU A 33 -2.11 -3.79 1.82
CA LEU A 33 -3.28 -4.56 2.28
C LEU A 33 -3.71 -4.17 3.69
N ALA A 34 -2.76 -3.93 4.60
CA ALA A 34 -3.03 -3.45 5.95
C ALA A 34 -3.70 -2.06 5.93
N MET A 35 -3.28 -1.17 5.02
CA MET A 35 -3.89 0.14 4.82
C MET A 35 -5.35 0.03 4.35
N VAL A 36 -5.63 -0.81 3.35
CA VAL A 36 -6.99 -1.07 2.86
C VAL A 36 -7.86 -1.68 3.96
N PHE A 37 -7.32 -2.65 4.70
CA PHE A 37 -8.03 -3.25 5.82
C PHE A 37 -8.34 -2.23 6.91
N TRP A 38 -7.37 -1.37 7.24
CA TRP A 38 -7.53 -0.31 8.22
C TRP A 38 -8.61 0.68 7.82
N THR A 39 -8.70 1.11 6.56
CA THR A 39 -9.74 2.06 6.14
C THR A 39 -11.14 1.47 6.22
N VAL A 40 -11.32 0.20 5.86
CA VAL A 40 -12.61 -0.49 6.06
C VAL A 40 -12.94 -0.58 7.55
N ARG A 41 -11.98 -0.98 8.39
CA ARG A 41 -12.19 -1.14 9.83
C ARG A 41 -12.49 0.18 10.52
N ASP A 42 -11.75 1.25 10.20
CA ASP A 42 -11.97 2.59 10.76
C ASP A 42 -13.33 3.15 10.33
N ALA A 43 -13.74 2.93 9.07
CA ALA A 43 -15.05 3.37 8.60
C ALA A 43 -16.20 2.59 9.28
N GLN A 44 -16.04 1.29 9.53
CA GLN A 44 -17.02 0.47 10.26
C GLN A 44 -17.22 0.95 11.70
N LEU A 45 -16.16 1.40 12.37
CA LEU A 45 -16.23 1.87 13.75
C LEU A 45 -16.89 3.25 13.87
N ARG A 46 -16.89 4.04 12.78
CA ARG A 46 -17.39 5.43 12.75
C ARG A 46 -18.77 5.59 12.11
N THR A 47 -19.31 4.54 11.50
CA THR A 47 -20.51 4.64 10.65
C THR A 47 -21.48 3.50 10.94
N GLU A 48 -22.75 3.79 11.22
CA GLU A 48 -23.79 2.75 11.37
C GLU A 48 -24.16 2.09 10.03
N ASN A 49 -23.95 2.79 8.92
CA ASN A 49 -24.22 2.27 7.59
C ASN A 49 -23.25 1.14 7.22
N ARG A 50 -23.82 -0.04 6.91
CA ARG A 50 -23.09 -1.25 6.56
C ARG A 50 -22.34 -1.16 5.21
N ILE A 51 -22.74 -0.28 4.28
CA ILE A 51 -22.20 -0.20 2.91
C ILE A 51 -21.01 0.75 2.82
N LEU A 52 -21.07 1.89 3.52
CA LEU A 52 -20.06 2.96 3.45
C LEU A 52 -18.61 2.49 3.69
N PRO A 53 -18.33 1.57 4.65
CA PRO A 53 -16.98 1.10 4.88
C PRO A 53 -16.35 0.37 3.69
N TYR A 54 -17.14 -0.40 2.94
CA TYR A 54 -16.64 -1.10 1.76
C TYR A 54 -16.34 -0.12 0.62
N LEU A 55 -17.17 0.92 0.43
CA LEU A 55 -16.92 1.96 -0.56
C LEU A 55 -15.65 2.78 -0.25
N ALA A 56 -15.41 3.06 1.04
CA ALA A 56 -14.18 3.70 1.49
C ALA A 56 -12.95 2.82 1.20
N GLY A 57 -13.00 1.53 1.55
CA GLY A 57 -11.94 0.57 1.20
C GLY A 57 -11.69 0.47 -0.30
N LEU A 58 -12.75 0.40 -1.10
CA LEU A 58 -12.67 0.30 -2.57
C LEU A 58 -12.02 1.54 -3.18
N THR A 59 -12.26 2.72 -2.60
CA THR A 59 -11.60 3.97 -3.00
C THR A 59 -10.09 3.90 -2.76
N VAL A 60 -9.65 3.34 -1.62
CA VAL A 60 -8.22 3.09 -1.34
C VAL A 60 -7.64 2.05 -2.29
N VAL A 61 -8.40 1.03 -2.68
CA VAL A 61 -7.93 0.02 -3.64
C VAL A 61 -7.69 0.62 -5.02
N VAL A 62 -8.60 1.48 -5.49
CA VAL A 62 -8.51 2.06 -6.85
C VAL A 62 -7.48 3.19 -6.91
N LEU A 63 -7.44 4.04 -5.88
CA LEU A 63 -6.62 5.25 -5.88
C LEU A 63 -5.35 5.12 -5.03
N ASN A 64 -5.09 3.95 -4.45
CA ASN A 64 -3.94 3.65 -3.60
C ASN A 64 -3.79 4.70 -2.46
N ILE A 65 -2.60 5.29 -2.36
CA ILE A 65 -2.27 6.32 -1.36
C ILE A 65 -3.18 7.55 -1.49
N LEU A 66 -3.55 7.94 -2.73
CA LEU A 66 -4.48 9.07 -2.93
C LEU A 66 -5.87 8.74 -2.40
N GLY A 67 -6.32 7.49 -2.53
CA GLY A 67 -7.58 7.03 -1.96
C GLY A 67 -7.60 7.08 -0.44
N LEU A 68 -6.47 6.75 0.21
CA LEU A 68 -6.30 6.94 1.65
C LEU A 68 -6.42 8.42 2.03
N PHE A 69 -5.77 9.32 1.30
CA PHE A 69 -5.88 10.76 1.57
C PHE A 69 -7.32 11.27 1.44
N LEU A 70 -8.04 10.86 0.39
CA LEU A 70 -9.44 11.21 0.23
C LEU A 70 -10.30 10.66 1.38
N TYR A 71 -10.05 9.43 1.80
CA TYR A 71 -10.73 8.85 2.96
C TYR A 71 -10.50 9.66 4.23
N LEU A 72 -9.25 10.06 4.51
CA LEU A 72 -8.91 10.86 5.68
C LEU A 72 -9.60 12.24 5.70
N ILE A 73 -9.88 12.82 4.54
CA ILE A 73 -10.63 14.08 4.41
C ILE A 73 -12.11 13.88 4.69
N VAL A 74 -12.70 12.83 4.13
CA VAL A 74 -14.14 12.51 4.26
C VAL A 74 -14.47 11.89 5.63
N ARG A 75 -13.44 11.39 6.33
CA ARG A 75 -13.54 10.72 7.63
C ARG A 75 -14.40 11.54 8.61
N PRO A 76 -15.48 10.96 9.16
CA PRO A 76 -16.30 11.63 10.16
C PRO A 76 -15.48 11.98 11.41
N LYS A 77 -15.68 13.21 11.91
CA LYS A 77 -15.09 13.66 13.18
C LYS A 77 -15.83 12.96 14.33
N GLU A 78 -15.09 12.54 15.36
CA GLU A 78 -15.70 12.04 16.60
C GLU A 78 -16.46 13.20 17.24
N THR A 79 -17.79 13.03 17.36
CA THR A 79 -18.69 13.93 18.11
C THR A 79 -18.81 13.47 19.55
#